data_AF-A0A2I1R0F1-F1
#
_entry.id   AF-A0A2I1R0F1-F1
#
_cell.length_a   1.000
_cell.length_b   1.000
_cell.length_c   1.000
_cell.angle_alpha   90.00
_cell.angle_beta   90.00
_cell.angle_gamma   90.00
#
_symmetry.space_group_name_H-M   'P 1'
#
loop_
_entity.id
_entity.type
_entity.pdbx_description
1 polymer ?
#
loop_
_entity_poly.entity_id
_entity_poly.type
_entity_poly.pdbx_seq_one_letter_code
_entity_poly.pdbx_strand_id
1 'polypeptide(L)'
;RRNLWIGRQRADGTATISGTLTPELHARLTMMFAVWGKPGLNNPDDPASPSGPAGTADPDALALAADRDGRTLAQTNHDALDAALTAGFSDGILGTSHRGLPAHLIIKADLGDLIREAGLATTATGTLLPIPDLIAMAGDVQPWLAIFKDATAVPL
;
A
#
# COMPACT_ATOMS: atom_id res chain seq x y z
N ARG A 1 -19.80 8.29 -18.10
CA ARG A 1 -19.79 8.73 -16.68
C ARG A 1 -18.39 8.41 -16.14
N ARG A 2 -17.76 9.28 -15.34
CA ARG A 2 -16.43 9.04 -14.75
C ARG A 2 -16.53 9.12 -13.23
N ASN A 3 -16.18 8.06 -12.52
CA ASN A 3 -16.15 8.04 -11.06
C ASN A 3 -15.28 6.89 -10.54
N LEU A 4 -14.78 7.05 -9.31
CA LEU A 4 -14.02 6.04 -8.57
C LEU A 4 -14.27 6.29 -7.08
N TRP A 5 -14.63 5.23 -6.35
CA TRP A 5 -14.98 5.30 -4.94
C TRP A 5 -14.29 4.18 -4.19
N ILE A 6 -13.76 4.50 -3.02
CA ILE A 6 -13.35 3.52 -2.01
C ILE A 6 -14.50 3.42 -1.02
N GLY A 7 -15.03 2.21 -0.86
CA GLY A 7 -16.13 1.91 0.06
C GLY A 7 -15.68 2.00 1.52
N ARG A 8 -16.64 1.88 2.44
CA ARG A 8 -16.35 1.81 3.87
C ARG A 8 -15.46 0.60 4.16
N GLN A 9 -14.49 0.79 5.04
CA GLN A 9 -13.70 -0.30 5.58
C GLN A 9 -14.59 -1.29 6.35
N ARG A 10 -14.38 -2.58 6.09
CA ARG A 10 -15.03 -3.69 6.78
C ARG A 10 -14.34 -3.97 8.11
N ALA A 11 -14.97 -4.84 8.91
CA ALA A 11 -14.44 -5.24 10.22
C ALA A 11 -13.09 -5.97 10.13
N ASP A 12 -12.80 -6.59 8.99
CA ASP A 12 -11.52 -7.25 8.69
C ASP A 12 -10.43 -6.29 8.18
N GLY A 13 -10.70 -4.98 8.13
CA GLY A 13 -9.75 -3.98 7.64
C GLY A 13 -9.76 -3.80 6.12
N THR A 14 -10.51 -4.59 5.36
CA THR A 14 -10.54 -4.48 3.89
C THR A 14 -11.57 -3.45 3.41
N ALA A 15 -11.38 -2.91 2.21
CA ALA A 15 -12.37 -2.02 1.56
C ALA A 15 -12.53 -2.37 0.07
N THR A 16 -13.71 -2.08 -0.49
CA THR A 16 -13.94 -2.25 -1.94
C THR A 16 -13.61 -0.98 -2.70
N ILE A 17 -13.01 -1.11 -3.87
CA ILE A 17 -12.96 -0.05 -4.86
C ILE A 17 -14.02 -0.28 -5.95
N SER A 18 -14.73 0.77 -6.38
CA SER A 18 -15.76 0.67 -7.42
C SER A 18 -15.85 1.94 -8.26
N GLY A 19 -16.26 1.83 -9.52
CA GLY A 19 -16.43 3.01 -10.37
C GLY A 19 -16.59 2.71 -11.85
N THR A 20 -16.68 3.77 -12.65
CA THR A 20 -16.68 3.73 -14.11
C THR A 20 -15.45 4.47 -14.61
N LEU A 21 -14.49 3.70 -15.15
CA LEU A 21 -13.25 4.22 -15.70
C LEU A 21 -13.50 4.81 -17.09
N THR A 22 -12.77 5.88 -17.43
CA THR A 22 -12.67 6.31 -18.83
C THR A 22 -11.79 5.32 -19.60
N PRO A 23 -11.89 5.24 -20.94
CA PRO A 23 -11.03 4.37 -21.74
C PRO A 23 -9.53 4.60 -21.48
N GLU A 24 -9.12 5.85 -21.27
CA GLU A 24 -7.72 6.23 -21.02
C GLU A 24 -7.25 5.73 -19.64
N LEU A 25 -8.08 5.88 -18.60
CA LEU A 25 -7.74 5.38 -17.26
C LEU A 25 -7.71 3.85 -17.24
N HIS A 26 -8.66 3.20 -17.92
CA HIS A 26 -8.66 1.75 -18.09
C HIS A 26 -7.37 1.27 -18.76
N ALA A 27 -6.99 1.86 -19.91
CA ALA A 27 -5.76 1.49 -20.62
C ALA A 27 -4.50 1.67 -19.75
N ARG A 28 -4.40 2.77 -18.99
CA ARG A 28 -3.28 3.02 -18.08
C ARG A 28 -3.23 1.99 -16.95
N LEU A 29 -4.36 1.66 -16.33
CA LEU A 29 -4.42 0.64 -15.29
C LEU A 29 -4.07 -0.75 -15.82
N THR A 30 -4.57 -1.13 -16.99
CA THR A 30 -4.21 -2.40 -17.64
C THR A 30 -2.71 -2.47 -17.93
N MET A 31 -2.11 -1.39 -18.45
CA MET A 31 -0.68 -1.32 -18.69
C MET A 31 0.14 -1.41 -17.40
N MET A 32 -0.28 -0.69 -16.35
CA MET A 32 0.36 -0.77 -15.04
C MET A 32 0.33 -2.21 -14.50
N PHE A 33 -0.82 -2.88 -14.52
CA PHE A 33 -0.92 -4.28 -14.09
C PHE A 33 -0.08 -5.22 -14.95
N ALA A 34 0.03 -5.00 -16.27
CA ALA A 34 0.89 -5.81 -17.12
C ALA A 34 2.39 -5.67 -16.79
N VAL A 35 2.81 -4.52 -16.27
CA VAL A 35 4.22 -4.23 -15.94
C VAL A 35 4.55 -4.60 -14.49
N TRP A 36 3.65 -4.34 -13.55
CA TRP A 36 3.87 -4.50 -12.11
C TRP A 36 3.26 -5.79 -11.54
N GLY A 37 2.29 -6.37 -12.23
CA GLY A 37 1.58 -7.58 -11.83
C GLY A 37 1.97 -8.80 -12.67
N LYS A 38 3.25 -8.92 -13.03
CA LYS A 38 3.74 -10.18 -13.61
C LYS A 38 3.82 -11.25 -12.52
N PRO A 39 3.56 -12.54 -12.85
CA PRO A 39 3.80 -13.64 -11.90
C PRO A 39 5.23 -13.59 -11.35
N GLY A 40 5.38 -13.82 -10.06
CA GLY A 40 6.65 -13.78 -9.33
C GLY A 40 7.13 -12.39 -8.92
N LEU A 41 6.39 -11.33 -9.25
CA LEU A 41 6.75 -9.95 -8.95
C LEU A 41 5.86 -9.38 -7.84
N ASN A 42 6.43 -8.54 -6.97
CA ASN A 42 5.71 -7.86 -5.89
C ASN A 42 4.84 -8.83 -5.06
N ASN A 43 5.37 -10.00 -4.71
CA ASN A 43 4.66 -10.98 -3.89
C ASN A 43 5.02 -10.80 -2.40
N PRO A 44 4.08 -10.36 -1.54
CA PRO A 44 4.36 -10.20 -0.11
C PRO A 44 4.57 -11.53 0.61
N ASP A 45 4.01 -12.64 0.10
CA ASP A 45 4.13 -13.97 0.71
C ASP A 45 5.46 -14.68 0.36
N ASP A 46 6.28 -14.05 -0.51
CA ASP A 46 7.53 -14.60 -1.00
C ASP A 46 8.70 -13.63 -0.76
N PRO A 47 9.53 -13.87 0.28
CA PRO A 47 10.64 -13.00 0.62
C PRO A 47 11.71 -12.85 -0.46
N ALA A 48 11.75 -13.77 -1.44
CA ALA A 48 12.69 -13.72 -2.56
C ALA A 48 12.04 -13.20 -3.84
N SER A 49 10.80 -12.72 -3.79
CA SER A 49 10.13 -12.05 -4.91
C SER A 49 10.84 -10.72 -5.19
N PRO A 50 11.23 -10.43 -6.44
CA PRO A 50 11.67 -9.09 -6.81
C PRO A 50 10.52 -8.08 -6.63
N SER A 51 10.88 -6.83 -6.30
CA SER A 51 9.95 -5.71 -6.16
C SER A 51 10.17 -4.65 -7.26
N GLY A 52 9.12 -3.88 -7.56
CA GLY A 52 9.15 -2.84 -8.60
C GLY A 52 8.53 -3.27 -9.93
N PRO A 53 8.75 -2.53 -11.03
CA PRO A 53 8.26 -2.91 -12.35
C PRO A 53 9.10 -4.06 -12.94
N ALA A 54 8.50 -4.91 -13.79
CA ALA A 54 9.18 -6.08 -14.34
C ALA A 54 10.49 -5.77 -15.11
N GLY A 55 10.65 -4.54 -15.62
CA GLY A 55 11.87 -4.13 -16.33
C GLY A 55 13.08 -3.87 -15.44
N THR A 56 12.91 -3.81 -14.10
CA THR A 56 14.01 -3.60 -13.14
C THR A 56 14.42 -4.87 -12.41
N ALA A 57 13.63 -5.95 -12.54
CA ALA A 57 13.91 -7.22 -11.90
C ALA A 57 14.99 -8.00 -12.67
N ASP A 58 15.82 -8.74 -11.93
CA ASP A 58 16.70 -9.73 -12.52
C ASP A 58 15.85 -10.85 -13.20
N PRO A 59 16.10 -11.18 -14.49
CA PRO A 59 15.26 -12.14 -15.21
C PRO A 59 15.23 -13.54 -14.60
N ASP A 60 16.35 -14.02 -14.07
CA ASP A 60 16.46 -15.37 -13.52
C ASP A 60 15.75 -15.45 -12.16
N ALA A 61 15.93 -14.43 -11.30
CA ALA A 61 15.20 -14.32 -10.04
C ALA A 61 13.68 -14.23 -10.27
N LEU A 62 13.25 -13.48 -11.28
CA LEU A 62 11.83 -13.36 -11.63
C LEU A 62 11.26 -14.67 -12.14
N ALA A 63 11.99 -15.43 -12.96
CA ALA A 63 11.54 -16.74 -13.44
C ALA A 63 11.34 -17.73 -12.28
N LEU A 64 12.30 -17.81 -11.36
CA LEU A 64 12.19 -18.66 -10.17
C LEU A 64 11.03 -18.24 -9.26
N ALA A 65 10.81 -16.94 -9.09
CA ALA A 65 9.69 -16.43 -8.32
C ALA A 65 8.34 -16.71 -9.00
N ALA A 66 8.29 -16.66 -10.33
CA ALA A 66 7.08 -16.95 -11.10
C ALA A 66 6.66 -18.42 -10.96
N ASP A 67 7.61 -19.35 -10.94
CA ASP A 67 7.34 -20.79 -10.78
C ASP A 67 6.69 -21.15 -9.43
N ARG A 68 6.96 -20.35 -8.39
CA ARG A 68 6.38 -20.51 -7.05
C ARG A 68 5.20 -19.57 -6.78
N ASP A 69 4.79 -18.74 -7.74
CA ASP A 69 3.68 -17.81 -7.57
C ASP A 69 2.33 -18.51 -7.77
N GLY A 70 1.64 -18.77 -6.66
CA GLY A 70 0.30 -19.38 -6.65
C GLY A 70 -0.85 -18.37 -6.61
N ARG A 71 -0.57 -17.06 -6.70
CA ARG A 71 -1.61 -16.02 -6.57
C ARG A 71 -2.53 -15.99 -7.78
N THR A 72 -3.78 -15.59 -7.53
CA THR A 72 -4.74 -15.28 -8.60
C THR A 72 -4.42 -13.94 -9.25
N LEU A 73 -4.90 -13.72 -10.48
CA LEU A 73 -4.75 -12.43 -11.17
C LEU A 73 -5.27 -11.25 -10.34
N ALA A 74 -6.34 -11.45 -9.56
CA ALA A 74 -6.89 -10.41 -8.69
C ALA A 74 -5.93 -10.04 -7.55
N GLN A 75 -5.29 -11.04 -6.93
CA GLN A 75 -4.26 -10.81 -5.91
C GLN A 75 -3.01 -10.16 -6.51
N THR A 76 -2.53 -10.67 -7.65
CA THR A 76 -1.39 -10.06 -8.34
C THR A 76 -1.65 -8.60 -8.73
N ASN A 77 -2.86 -8.27 -9.19
CA ASN A 77 -3.24 -6.88 -9.49
C ASN A 77 -3.34 -6.02 -8.21
N HIS A 78 -3.82 -6.58 -7.10
CA HIS A 78 -3.86 -5.90 -5.82
C HIS A 78 -2.45 -5.51 -5.37
N ASP A 79 -1.53 -6.47 -5.36
CA ASP A 79 -0.17 -6.27 -4.88
C ASP A 79 0.63 -5.37 -5.85
N ALA A 80 0.36 -5.47 -7.16
CA ALA A 80 0.92 -4.57 -8.16
C ALA A 80 0.46 -3.11 -7.98
N LEU A 81 -0.82 -2.89 -7.64
CA LEU A 81 -1.34 -1.55 -7.35
C LEU A 81 -0.65 -0.97 -6.11
N ASP A 82 -0.52 -1.77 -5.05
CA ASP A 82 0.10 -1.35 -3.81
C ASP A 82 1.60 -1.02 -3.99
N ALA A 83 2.35 -1.88 -4.68
CA ALA A 83 3.76 -1.65 -5.00
C ALA A 83 3.98 -0.40 -5.86
N ALA A 84 3.14 -0.18 -6.87
CA ALA A 84 3.22 1.00 -7.73
C ALA A 84 2.90 2.30 -6.97
N LEU A 85 1.91 2.27 -6.07
CA LEU A 85 1.59 3.41 -5.19
C LEU A 85 2.73 3.68 -4.22
N THR A 86 3.29 2.65 -3.59
CA THR A 86 4.44 2.76 -2.68
C THR A 86 5.63 3.39 -3.37
N ALA A 87 6.01 2.93 -4.58
CA ALA A 87 7.06 3.55 -5.36
C ALA A 87 6.77 5.02 -5.69
N GLY A 88 5.52 5.35 -6.07
CA GLY A 88 5.10 6.73 -6.33
C GLY A 88 5.16 7.65 -5.11
N PHE A 89 4.91 7.13 -3.90
CA PHE A 89 5.11 7.85 -2.65
C PHE A 89 6.59 8.10 -2.37
N SER A 90 7.43 7.07 -2.54
CA SER A 90 8.89 7.15 -2.32
C SER A 90 9.58 8.12 -3.28
N ASP A 91 9.15 8.15 -4.55
CA ASP A 91 9.71 9.05 -5.58
C ASP A 91 9.17 10.49 -5.49
N GLY A 92 8.24 10.78 -4.56
CA GLY A 92 7.66 12.11 -4.37
C GLY A 92 6.74 12.57 -5.51
N ILE A 93 6.41 11.68 -6.46
CA ILE A 93 5.63 11.98 -7.68
C ILE A 93 4.19 12.37 -7.36
N LEU A 94 3.64 11.86 -6.26
CA LEU A 94 2.28 12.19 -5.80
C LEU A 94 2.15 13.63 -5.27
N GLY A 95 3.24 14.40 -5.31
CA GLY A 95 3.28 15.81 -4.96
C GLY A 95 3.36 16.06 -3.47
N THR A 96 3.16 17.31 -3.09
CA THR A 96 3.20 17.73 -1.70
C THR A 96 1.80 17.70 -1.06
N SER A 97 1.69 17.20 0.16
CA SER A 97 0.50 17.31 0.99
C SER A 97 0.25 18.77 1.44
N HIS A 98 -0.80 18.95 2.25
CA HIS A 98 -1.09 20.21 2.91
C HIS A 98 0.17 20.73 3.63
N ARG A 99 0.71 21.87 3.17
CA ARG A 99 1.92 22.57 3.64
C ARG A 99 3.25 22.19 2.97
N GLY A 100 3.25 21.61 1.78
CA GLY A 100 4.48 21.53 0.97
C GLY A 100 5.44 20.40 1.36
N LEU A 101 5.01 19.48 2.22
CA LEU A 101 5.74 18.25 2.55
C LEU A 101 5.36 17.15 1.55
N PRO A 102 6.24 16.22 1.17
CA PRO A 102 5.86 15.06 0.35
C PRO A 102 4.61 14.36 0.94
N ALA A 103 3.77 13.78 0.10
CA ALA A 103 2.60 13.03 0.57
C ALA A 103 3.04 11.85 1.47
N HIS A 104 2.97 12.03 2.79
CA HIS A 104 3.28 10.99 3.77
C HIS A 104 2.00 10.43 4.38
N LEU A 105 1.96 9.11 4.57
CA LEU A 105 0.88 8.45 5.31
C LEU A 105 1.03 8.79 6.80
N ILE A 106 0.17 9.68 7.31
CA ILE A 106 0.13 10.02 8.73
C ILE A 106 -0.71 8.97 9.44
N ILE A 107 -0.12 8.29 10.42
CA ILE A 107 -0.76 7.23 11.20
C ILE A 107 -0.67 7.59 12.68
N LYS A 108 -1.79 7.48 13.39
CA LYS A 108 -1.89 7.63 14.84
C LYS A 108 -2.09 6.26 15.45
N ALA A 109 -1.32 5.95 16.49
CA ALA A 109 -1.45 4.72 17.27
C ALA A 109 -1.27 5.05 18.76
N ASP A 110 -1.88 4.26 19.64
CA ASP A 110 -1.57 4.33 21.07
C ASP A 110 -0.21 3.67 21.34
N LEU A 111 0.62 4.28 22.19
CA LEU A 111 1.94 3.75 22.52
C LEU A 111 1.84 2.39 23.21
N GLY A 112 0.83 2.18 24.06
CA GLY A 112 0.59 0.90 24.73
C GLY A 112 0.18 -0.19 23.75
N ASP A 113 -0.59 0.14 22.72
CA ASP A 113 -0.95 -0.79 21.64
C ASP A 113 0.30 -1.14 20.79
N LEU A 114 1.14 -0.15 20.49
CA LEU A 114 2.41 -0.38 19.79
C LEU A 114 3.37 -1.28 20.59
N ILE A 115 3.51 -1.05 21.89
CA ILE A 115 4.34 -1.88 22.80
C ILE A 115 3.80 -3.31 22.89
N ARG A 116 2.48 -3.49 22.86
CA ARG A 116 1.84 -4.82 22.91
C ARG A 116 1.77 -5.51 21.56
N GLU A 117 2.14 -4.82 20.48
CA GLU A 117 2.00 -5.27 19.09
C GLU A 117 0.56 -5.69 18.75
N ALA A 118 -0.42 -5.03 19.37
CA ALA A 118 -1.84 -5.40 19.28
C ALA A 118 -2.71 -4.16 19.35
N GLY A 119 -3.87 -4.20 18.69
CA GLY A 119 -4.79 -3.07 18.60
C GLY A 119 -4.88 -2.50 17.17
N LEU A 120 -5.42 -1.29 17.05
CA LEU A 120 -5.65 -0.62 15.77
C LEU A 120 -5.06 0.79 15.79
N ALA A 121 -4.25 1.08 14.78
CA ALA A 121 -3.87 2.43 14.40
C ALA A 121 -4.93 3.06 13.49
N THR A 122 -4.89 4.39 13.34
CA THR A 122 -5.78 5.15 12.46
C THR A 122 -4.99 6.09 11.57
N THR A 123 -5.18 6.03 10.26
CA THR A 123 -4.59 6.99 9.32
C THR A 123 -5.28 8.35 9.45
N ALA A 124 -4.63 9.44 9.03
CA ALA A 124 -5.25 10.77 9.00
C ALA A 124 -6.52 10.85 8.13
N THR A 125 -6.70 9.92 7.20
CA THR A 125 -7.93 9.80 6.38
C THR A 125 -9.01 8.94 7.04
N GLY A 126 -8.77 8.43 8.26
CA GLY A 126 -9.73 7.66 9.05
C GLY A 126 -9.74 6.16 8.78
N THR A 127 -8.75 5.62 8.04
CA THR A 127 -8.60 4.18 7.82
C THR A 127 -8.01 3.53 9.07
N LEU A 128 -8.59 2.42 9.53
CA LEU A 128 -8.04 1.62 10.63
C LEU A 128 -6.98 0.66 10.08
N LEU A 129 -5.89 0.48 10.80
CA LEU A 129 -4.80 -0.41 10.39
C LEU A 129 -4.39 -1.26 11.60
N PRO A 130 -4.36 -2.59 11.51
CA PRO A 130 -3.82 -3.44 12.58
C PRO A 130 -2.38 -3.02 12.93
N ILE A 131 -2.06 -2.99 14.23
CA ILE A 131 -0.72 -2.63 14.70
C ILE A 131 0.38 -3.53 14.10
N PRO A 132 0.20 -4.86 13.94
CA PRO A 132 1.18 -5.70 13.26
C PRO A 132 1.47 -5.24 11.82
N ASP A 133 0.43 -4.89 11.07
CA ASP A 133 0.56 -4.41 9.68
C ASP A 133 1.24 -3.04 9.66
N LEU A 134 0.91 -2.15 10.61
CA LEU A 134 1.62 -0.88 10.78
C LEU A 134 3.12 -1.10 11.06
N ILE A 135 3.47 -2.04 11.93
CA ILE A 135 4.88 -2.31 12.27
C ILE A 135 5.61 -2.86 11.04
N ALA A 136 4.98 -3.77 10.28
CA ALA A 136 5.53 -4.28 9.03
C ALA A 136 5.76 -3.14 8.03
N MET A 137 4.75 -2.31 7.79
CA MET A 137 4.86 -1.12 6.92
C MET A 137 5.93 -0.13 7.40
N ALA A 138 6.06 0.07 8.71
CA ALA A 138 7.03 0.99 9.30
C ALA A 138 8.49 0.52 9.14
N GLY A 139 8.71 -0.79 8.93
CA GLY A 139 10.03 -1.36 8.66
C GLY A 139 10.62 -0.93 7.33
N ASP A 140 9.77 -0.62 6.35
CA ASP A 140 10.16 -0.33 4.97
C ASP A 140 10.14 1.16 4.60
N VAL A 141 9.80 2.03 5.56
CA VAL A 141 9.74 3.48 5.36
C VAL A 141 10.63 4.21 6.37
N GLN A 142 10.89 5.50 6.15
CA GLN A 142 11.53 6.36 7.14
C GLN A 142 10.44 7.04 7.99
N PRO A 143 10.02 6.47 9.15
CA PRO A 143 8.98 7.07 9.96
C PRO A 143 9.49 8.32 10.68
N TRP A 144 8.67 9.37 10.70
CA TRP A 144 8.85 10.51 11.59
C TRP A 144 7.90 10.32 12.79
N LEU A 145 8.46 10.02 13.96
CA LEU A 145 7.68 9.77 15.17
C LEU A 145 7.42 11.08 15.92
N ALA A 146 6.15 11.45 16.07
CA ALA A 146 5.70 12.51 16.96
C ALA A 146 4.98 11.89 18.17
N ILE A 147 5.52 12.10 19.38
CA ILE A 147 4.96 11.54 20.62
C ILE A 147 4.13 12.63 21.32
N PHE A 148 2.85 12.36 21.53
CA PHE A 148 1.97 13.21 22.31
C PHE A 148 1.63 12.51 23.63
N LYS A 149 2.10 13.08 24.74
CA LYS A 149 1.79 12.58 26.08
C LYS A 149 0.42 13.11 26.51
N ASP A 150 -0.43 12.24 27.05
CA ASP A 150 -1.77 12.57 27.57
C ASP A 150 -2.76 13.12 26.52
N ALA A 151 -2.55 12.82 25.23
CA ALA A 151 -3.45 13.19 24.15
C ALA A 151 -4.51 12.11 23.89
N THR A 152 -5.76 12.51 23.72
CA THR A 152 -6.85 11.60 23.32
C THR A 152 -6.77 11.32 21.81
N ALA A 153 -7.17 10.11 21.38
CA ALA A 153 -7.17 9.66 19.98
C ALA A 153 -8.11 10.45 19.01
N VAL A 154 -8.64 11.59 19.45
CA VAL A 154 -9.53 12.45 18.66
C VAL A 154 -8.73 13.14 17.54
N PRO A 155 -9.23 13.16 16.30
CA PRO A 155 -8.61 13.94 15.22
C PRO A 155 -8.56 15.44 15.56
N LEU A 156 -7.49 16.13 15.12
CA LEU A 156 -7.43 17.59 15.11
C LEU A 156 -8.21 18.12 13.90
#